data_AF-A0A4S8M8U5-F1
#
_entry.id   AF-A0A4S8M8U5-F1
#
_cell.length_a   1.000
_cell.length_b   1.000
_cell.length_c   1.000
_cell.angle_alpha   90.00
_cell.angle_beta   90.00
_cell.angle_gamma   90.00
#
_symmetry.space_group_name_H-M   'P 1'
#
loop_
_entity.id
_entity.type
_entity.pdbx_description
1 polymer ?
#
loop_
_entity_poly.entity_id
_entity_poly.type
_entity_poly.pdbx_seq_one_letter_code
_entity_poly.pdbx_strand_id
1 'polypeptide(L)'
;WLIEPRRTNEVTKYSGTMQQVNKNTLPFLTMNAFAHFIHYWTHGQMVFVDLQGKYMFLPSTCAVADDSDGQVLFDPMVHTKNGNSCLGDLGIEGIAQFVQCHQCNHICQTLQLPLLKKSGPQGEVE
;
A
#
# COMPACT_ATOMS: atom_id res chain seq x y z
N TRP A 1 6.80 -24.19 -6.62
CA TRP A 1 7.77 -23.07 -6.59
C TRP A 1 7.22 -21.94 -7.41
N LEU A 2 7.30 -20.71 -6.91
CA LEU A 2 7.04 -19.49 -7.68
C LEU A 2 8.39 -18.96 -8.17
N ILE A 3 8.47 -18.54 -9.44
CA ILE A 3 9.70 -18.06 -10.07
C ILE A 3 9.44 -16.67 -10.64
N GLU A 4 10.33 -15.72 -10.35
CA GLU A 4 10.30 -14.37 -10.88
C GLU A 4 11.73 -13.90 -11.26
N PRO A 5 11.86 -12.85 -12.09
CA PRO A 5 13.17 -12.29 -12.44
C PRO A 5 13.97 -11.86 -11.21
N ARG A 6 15.24 -12.26 -11.13
CA ARG A 6 16.13 -11.89 -10.02
C ARG A 6 16.37 -10.38 -9.99
N ARG A 7 16.16 -9.77 -8.81
CA ARG A 7 16.45 -8.34 -8.55
C ARG A 7 17.63 -8.21 -7.57
N THR A 8 18.51 -7.22 -7.77
CA THR A 8 19.72 -7.02 -6.95
C THR A 8 19.47 -6.24 -5.65
N ASN A 9 20.32 -6.49 -4.64
CA ASN A 9 20.19 -6.39 -3.17
C ASN A 9 19.58 -5.14 -2.47
N GLU A 10 19.19 -4.08 -3.17
CA GLU A 10 18.62 -2.89 -2.52
C GLU A 10 17.11 -2.81 -2.76
N VAL A 11 16.35 -3.22 -1.75
CA VAL A 11 14.89 -3.16 -1.71
C VAL A 11 14.46 -2.00 -0.83
N THR A 12 13.54 -1.17 -1.33
CA THR A 12 12.90 -0.14 -0.52
C THR A 12 11.58 -0.66 0.02
N LYS A 13 11.42 -0.64 1.35
CA LYS A 13 10.18 -0.98 2.03
C LYS A 13 9.39 0.30 2.34
N TYR A 14 8.22 0.44 1.70
CA TYR A 14 7.33 1.59 1.80
C TYR A 14 6.27 1.45 2.89
N SER A 15 5.87 0.22 3.20
CA SER A 15 5.05 -0.09 4.36
C SER A 15 5.44 -1.45 4.92
N GLY A 16 5.10 -1.70 6.19
CA GLY A 16 5.04 -3.05 6.77
C GLY A 16 3.64 -3.65 6.62
N THR A 17 3.46 -4.83 7.19
CA THR A 17 2.13 -5.47 7.29
C THR A 17 1.18 -4.67 8.19
N MET A 18 1.68 -4.09 9.28
CA MET A 18 0.89 -3.32 10.27
C MET A 18 1.43 -1.90 10.51
N GLN A 19 2.52 -1.54 9.85
CA GLN A 19 3.21 -0.26 10.02
C GLN A 19 3.18 0.55 8.72
N GLN A 20 2.84 1.82 8.82
CA GLN A 20 3.00 2.77 7.72
C GLN A 20 4.35 3.47 7.86
N VAL A 21 5.12 3.56 6.77
CA VAL A 21 6.38 4.33 6.75
C VAL A 21 6.08 5.71 6.17
N ASN A 22 5.98 6.71 7.04
CA ASN A 22 5.71 8.08 6.64
C ASN A 22 7.05 8.81 6.38
N LYS A 23 7.51 8.79 5.12
CA LYS A 23 8.61 9.63 4.65
C LYS A 23 8.10 10.65 3.64
N ASN A 24 8.62 11.87 3.71
CA ASN A 24 8.26 12.97 2.83
C ASN A 24 9.06 12.96 1.52
N THR A 25 9.16 11.80 0.87
CA THR A 25 9.76 11.67 -0.47
C THR A 25 8.70 11.18 -1.45
N LEU A 26 8.80 11.61 -2.71
CA LEU A 26 7.75 11.34 -3.71
C LEU A 26 7.39 9.85 -3.85
N PRO A 27 8.33 8.88 -3.86
CA PRO A 27 7.97 7.46 -3.91
C PRO A 27 7.15 7.01 -2.70
N PHE A 28 7.50 7.43 -1.48
CA PHE A 28 6.77 7.06 -0.27
C PHE A 28 5.37 7.68 -0.24
N LEU A 29 5.24 8.93 -0.66
CA LEU A 29 3.94 9.59 -0.77
C LEU A 29 3.05 8.91 -1.82
N THR A 30 3.64 8.50 -2.94
CA THR A 30 2.94 7.80 -4.03
C THR A 30 2.45 6.42 -3.56
N MET A 31 3.29 5.64 -2.88
CA MET A 31 2.92 4.32 -2.37
C MET A 31 1.84 4.38 -1.29
N ASN A 32 1.92 5.38 -0.41
CA ASN A 32 0.90 5.60 0.61
C ASN A 32 -0.44 6.02 -0.02
N ALA A 33 -0.41 6.89 -1.04
CA ALA A 33 -1.60 7.26 -1.81
C ALA A 33 -2.16 6.08 -2.62
N PHE A 34 -1.31 5.23 -3.17
CA PHE A 34 -1.71 4.01 -3.89
C PHE A 34 -2.46 3.04 -2.98
N ALA A 35 -1.96 2.76 -1.77
CA ALA A 35 -2.67 1.93 -0.80
C ALA A 35 -4.05 2.52 -0.44
N HIS A 36 -4.13 3.85 -0.23
CA HIS A 36 -5.41 4.53 -0.01
C HIS A 36 -6.34 4.43 -1.21
N PHE A 37 -5.83 4.59 -2.43
CA PHE A 37 -6.61 4.41 -3.65
C PHE A 37 -7.21 3.01 -3.73
N ILE A 38 -6.46 1.95 -3.42
CA ILE A 38 -6.98 0.58 -3.41
C ILE A 38 -8.10 0.41 -2.37
N HIS A 39 -7.91 0.93 -1.16
CA HIS A 39 -8.94 0.91 -0.13
C HIS A 39 -10.21 1.65 -0.57
N TYR A 40 -10.06 2.82 -1.18
CA TYR A 40 -11.19 3.58 -1.73
C TYR A 40 -11.90 2.85 -2.88
N TRP A 41 -11.13 2.42 -3.89
CA TRP A 41 -11.63 1.77 -5.10
C TRP A 41 -12.38 0.47 -4.81
N THR A 42 -11.94 -0.25 -3.78
CA THR A 42 -12.58 -1.50 -3.34
C THR A 42 -13.68 -1.28 -2.31
N HIS A 43 -14.12 -0.04 -2.05
CA HIS A 43 -15.11 0.29 -1.03
C HIS A 43 -14.76 -0.26 0.37
N GLY A 44 -13.49 -0.21 0.74
CA GLY A 44 -12.97 -0.69 2.01
C GLY A 44 -12.94 -2.22 2.16
N GLN A 45 -13.08 -2.98 1.07
CA GLN A 45 -12.99 -4.44 1.13
C GLN A 45 -11.56 -4.95 1.29
N MET A 46 -10.56 -4.19 0.82
CA MET A 46 -9.16 -4.57 0.93
C MET A 46 -8.22 -3.39 0.92
N VAL A 47 -6.98 -3.61 1.37
CA VAL A 47 -5.89 -2.65 1.24
C VAL A 47 -4.57 -3.38 1.00
N PHE A 48 -3.72 -2.80 0.15
CA PHE A 48 -2.36 -3.28 -0.01
C PHE A 48 -1.46 -2.78 1.11
N VAL A 49 -0.69 -3.71 1.67
CA VAL A 49 0.29 -3.50 2.73
C VAL A 49 1.59 -4.21 2.37
N ASP A 50 2.61 -4.03 3.20
CA ASP A 50 3.96 -4.54 2.93
C ASP A 50 4.49 -4.15 1.54
N LEU A 51 4.10 -2.96 1.05
CA LEU A 51 4.55 -2.45 -0.23
C LEU A 51 6.06 -2.29 -0.20
N GLN A 52 6.73 -3.04 -1.05
CA GLN A 52 8.17 -3.02 -1.21
C GLN A 52 8.52 -3.15 -2.68
N GLY A 53 9.66 -2.58 -3.05
CA GLY A 53 10.05 -2.60 -4.44
C GLY A 53 11.42 -2.03 -4.70
N LYS A 54 11.73 -1.93 -5.99
CA LYS A 54 12.94 -1.31 -6.49
C LYS A 54 12.65 -0.39 -7.67
N TYR A 55 13.30 0.78 -7.66
CA TYR A 55 13.32 1.67 -8.81
C TYR A 55 14.27 1.10 -9.86
N MET A 56 13.78 0.93 -11.08
CA MET A 56 14.56 0.39 -12.19
C MET A 56 14.01 0.85 -13.53
N PHE A 57 14.83 0.69 -14.56
CA PHE A 57 14.40 0.81 -15.94
C PHE A 57 13.37 -0.27 -16.27
N LEU A 58 12.23 0.16 -16.75
CA LEU A 58 11.12 -0.65 -17.22
C LEU A 58 11.13 -0.65 -18.75
N PRO A 59 11.55 -1.75 -19.39
CA PRO A 59 11.34 -1.87 -20.82
C PRO A 59 9.84 -1.94 -21.10
N SER A 60 9.44 -1.47 -22.27
CA SER A 60 8.06 -1.46 -22.81
C SER A 60 7.35 -2.83 -22.78
N THR A 61 8.08 -3.91 -22.56
CA THR A 61 7.55 -5.26 -22.36
C THR A 61 6.96 -5.51 -20.97
N CYS A 62 7.18 -4.61 -19.99
CA CYS A 62 6.81 -4.76 -18.58
C CYS A 62 5.48 -4.07 -18.20
N ALA A 63 4.50 -4.02 -19.12
CA ALA A 63 3.20 -3.35 -18.94
C ALA A 63 3.24 -1.81 -18.90
N VAL A 64 4.33 -1.22 -19.42
CA VAL A 64 4.45 0.23 -19.63
C VAL A 64 4.47 0.48 -21.14
N ALA A 65 3.73 1.48 -21.63
CA ALA A 65 3.59 1.71 -23.08
C ALA A 65 4.93 2.03 -23.75
N ASP A 66 5.82 2.72 -23.02
CA ASP A 66 7.14 3.12 -23.46
C ASP A 66 8.20 2.75 -22.41
N ASP A 67 9.42 2.56 -22.91
CA ASP A 67 10.61 2.42 -22.08
C ASP A 67 10.72 3.63 -21.12
N SER A 68 10.72 3.35 -19.82
CA SER A 68 10.71 4.40 -18.80
C SER A 68 11.30 3.92 -17.49
N ASP A 69 11.71 4.83 -16.62
CA ASP A 69 12.09 4.47 -15.27
C ASP A 69 10.86 4.42 -14.37
N GLY A 70 10.77 3.39 -13.52
CA GLY A 70 9.64 3.24 -12.63
C GLY A 70 9.90 2.35 -11.43
N GLN A 71 8.88 2.24 -10.60
CA GLN A 71 8.92 1.42 -9.40
C GLN A 71 8.35 0.03 -9.69
N VAL A 72 9.18 -1.02 -9.61
CA VAL A 72 8.70 -2.40 -9.60
C VAL A 72 8.41 -2.82 -8.18
N LEU A 73 7.15 -3.11 -7.91
CA LEU A 73 6.71 -3.69 -6.65
C LEU A 73 6.70 -5.22 -6.77
N PHE A 74 7.03 -5.90 -5.67
CA PHE A 74 7.02 -7.35 -5.57
C PHE A 74 6.64 -7.75 -4.15
N ASP A 75 6.16 -8.99 -4.01
CA ASP A 75 5.64 -9.56 -2.76
C ASP A 75 4.66 -8.63 -1.99
N PRO A 76 3.64 -8.03 -2.66
CA PRO A 76 2.66 -7.24 -1.92
C PRO A 76 1.85 -8.16 -1.00
N MET A 77 1.53 -7.67 0.19
CA MET A 77 0.53 -8.29 1.06
C MET A 77 -0.79 -7.53 0.97
N VAL A 78 -1.87 -8.21 1.31
CA VAL A 78 -3.22 -7.66 1.26
C VAL A 78 -3.92 -7.96 2.56
N HIS A 79 -4.55 -6.95 3.16
CA HIS A 79 -5.59 -7.20 4.15
C HIS A 79 -6.93 -7.19 3.42
N THR A 80 -7.75 -8.22 3.62
CA THR A 80 -9.10 -8.30 3.07
C THR A 80 -10.11 -8.39 4.20
N LYS A 81 -11.34 -7.91 3.98
CA LYS A 81 -12.38 -7.96 5.02
C LYS A 81 -12.61 -9.38 5.56
N ASN A 82 -12.42 -10.40 4.72
CA ASN A 82 -12.63 -11.80 5.06
C ASN A 82 -11.35 -12.53 5.54
N GLY A 83 -10.20 -11.86 5.57
CA GLY A 83 -8.95 -12.47 6.01
C GLY A 83 -8.45 -13.61 5.11
N ASN A 84 -8.77 -13.59 3.81
CA ASN A 84 -8.63 -14.75 2.93
C ASN A 84 -7.69 -14.55 1.74
N SER A 85 -6.86 -13.51 1.73
CA SER A 85 -5.90 -13.30 0.65
C SER A 85 -4.65 -14.17 0.77
N CYS A 86 -4.03 -14.26 1.96
CA CYS A 86 -2.77 -14.97 2.23
C CYS A 86 -2.50 -15.11 3.75
N LEU A 87 -1.41 -15.78 4.13
CA LEU A 87 -1.00 -16.00 5.54
C LEU A 87 -0.75 -14.71 6.34
N GLY A 88 -0.44 -13.59 5.67
CA GLY A 88 -0.21 -12.29 6.30
C GLY A 88 -1.45 -11.39 6.35
N ASP A 89 -2.61 -11.88 5.90
CA ASP A 89 -3.88 -11.16 5.93
C ASP A 89 -4.43 -11.13 7.35
N LEU A 90 -4.45 -9.94 7.95
CA LEU A 90 -4.97 -9.69 9.30
C LEU A 90 -6.39 -9.15 9.26
N GLY A 91 -7.12 -9.40 8.16
CA GLY A 91 -8.54 -9.19 8.13
C GLY A 91 -8.96 -7.73 8.31
N ILE A 92 -10.03 -7.56 9.07
CA ILE A 92 -10.56 -6.24 9.41
C ILE A 92 -9.65 -5.49 10.38
N GLU A 93 -8.90 -6.18 11.25
CA GLU A 93 -7.94 -5.53 12.15
C GLU A 93 -6.81 -4.88 11.35
N GLY A 94 -6.30 -5.56 10.31
CA GLY A 94 -5.30 -5.02 9.40
C GLY A 94 -5.79 -3.79 8.63
N ILE A 95 -7.03 -3.84 8.13
CA ILE A 95 -7.67 -2.69 7.47
C ILE A 95 -7.87 -1.52 8.45
N ALA A 96 -8.36 -1.79 9.66
CA ALA A 96 -8.57 -0.77 10.69
C ALA A 96 -7.25 -0.10 11.09
N GLN A 97 -6.19 -0.89 11.25
CA GLN A 97 -4.84 -0.37 11.52
C GLN A 97 -4.34 0.54 10.39
N PHE A 98 -4.55 0.15 9.13
CA PHE A 98 -4.23 1.00 7.99
C PHE A 98 -4.98 2.34 8.07
N VAL A 99 -6.31 2.30 8.26
CA VAL A 99 -7.16 3.50 8.37
C VAL A 99 -6.70 4.42 9.51
N GLN A 100 -6.34 3.84 10.66
CA GLN A 100 -5.90 4.58 11.83
C GLN A 100 -4.56 5.29 11.59
N CYS A 101 -3.60 4.59 10.98
CA CYS A 101 -2.23 5.10 10.79
C CYS A 101 -2.05 5.93 9.52
N HIS A 102 -2.94 5.81 8.53
CA HIS A 102 -2.84 6.56 7.28
C HIS A 102 -2.89 8.07 7.53
N GLN A 103 -2.04 8.78 6.80
CA GLN A 103 -2.01 10.23 6.74
C GLN A 103 -2.14 10.62 5.27
N CYS A 104 -3.27 11.22 4.92
CA CYS A 104 -3.47 11.69 3.55
C CYS A 104 -2.40 12.73 3.20
N ASN A 105 -1.82 12.59 2.01
CA ASN A 105 -0.83 13.52 1.48
C ASN A 105 -1.37 14.26 0.24
N HIS A 106 -0.55 15.12 -0.37
CA HIS A 106 -0.96 15.93 -1.52
C HIS A 106 -1.36 15.09 -2.75
N ILE A 107 -0.83 13.87 -2.91
CA ILE A 107 -1.22 12.95 -3.99
C ILE A 107 -2.62 12.39 -3.72
N CYS A 108 -2.91 11.98 -2.47
CA CYS A 108 -4.27 11.57 -2.09
C CYS A 108 -5.30 12.68 -2.40
N GLN A 109 -4.94 13.94 -2.11
CA GLN A 109 -5.78 15.11 -2.38
C GLN A 109 -5.96 15.36 -3.87
N THR A 110 -4.88 15.23 -4.65
CA THR A 110 -4.91 15.39 -6.12
C THR A 110 -5.80 14.32 -6.77
N LEU A 111 -5.76 13.10 -6.24
CA LEU A 111 -6.66 12.00 -6.63
C LEU A 111 -8.07 12.13 -6.07
N GLN A 112 -8.37 13.19 -5.31
CA GLN A 112 -9.68 13.46 -4.69
C GLN A 112 -10.18 12.32 -3.80
N LEU A 113 -9.25 11.63 -3.13
CA LEU A 113 -9.61 10.54 -2.21
C LEU A 113 -10.23 11.12 -0.92
N PRO A 114 -11.33 10.53 -0.41
CA PRO A 114 -11.93 11.00 0.83
C PRO A 114 -11.00 10.76 2.02
N LEU A 115 -11.08 11.60 3.05
CA LEU A 115 -10.33 11.36 4.28
C LEU A 115 -10.80 10.06 4.94
N LEU A 116 -9.84 9.21 5.33
CA LEU A 116 -10.14 8.00 6.08
C LEU A 116 -10.57 8.36 7.50
N LYS A 117 -11.78 7.90 7.89
CA LYS A 117 -12.34 8.14 9.22
C LYS A 117 -11.65 7.25 10.23
N LYS A 118 -10.86 7.85 11.11
CA LYS A 118 -10.24 7.16 12.25
C LYS A 118 -11.31 6.84 13.29
N SER A 119 -11.37 5.60 13.74
CA SER A 119 -12.18 5.25 14.91
C SER A 119 -11.60 5.97 16.13
N GLY A 120 -12.43 6.76 16.82
CA GLY A 120 -12.04 7.33 18.11
C GLY A 120 -11.69 6.24 19.12
N PRO A 121 -10.98 6.56 20.22
CA PRO A 121 -10.73 5.59 21.27
C PRO A 121 -12.07 5.04 21.78
N GLN A 122 -12.25 3.73 21.67
CA GLN A 122 -13.36 3.04 22.35
C GLN A 122 -13.02 3.03 23.84
N GLY A 123 -13.64 3.94 24.61
CA GLY A 123 -13.48 3.95 26.06
C GLY A 123 -13.89 5.24 26.75
N GLU A 124 -15.17 5.61 26.68
CA GLU A 124 -15.89 6.23 27.80
C GLU A 124 -17.30 5.61 27.81
N VAL A 125 -17.50 4.64 28.71
CA VAL A 125 -18.81 4.20 29.15
C VAL A 125 -19.04 4.95 30.46
N GLU A 126 -20.01 5.86 30.47
CA GLU A 126 -20.67 6.32 31.70
C GLU A 126 -21.87 5.41 31.99
#